data_AF-J2VHX8-F1
#
_entry.id   AF-J2VHX8-F1
#
_cell.length_a   1.000
_cell.length_b   1.000
_cell.length_c   1.000
_cell.angle_alpha   90.00
_cell.angle_beta   90.00
_cell.angle_gamma   90.00
#
_symmetry.space_group_name_H-M   'P 1'
#
loop_
_entity.id
_entity.type
_entity.pdbx_description
1 polymer ?
#
loop_
_entity_poly.entity_id
_entity_poly.type
_entity_poly.pdbx_seq_one_letter_code
_entity_poly.pdbx_strand_id
1 'polypeptide(L)'
;MRVSAFVSCLFAATFFGVAANTAPLFETGERPLQSPWLKLVARITCKQVSSCEEAVQIWCDGYGRADGDSDGIPCENVCSSKEEVDLIRQQIGC
;
A
#
# COMPACT_ATOMS: atom_id res chain seq x y z
N MET A 1 20.37 -43.09 35.91
CA MET A 1 18.94 -42.84 35.65
C MET A 1 18.77 -42.40 34.21
N ARG A 2 18.14 -43.28 33.40
CA ARG A 2 17.44 -43.05 32.12
C ARG A 2 18.16 -42.29 31.00
N VAL A 3 19.07 -42.98 30.31
CA VAL A 3 19.32 -42.77 28.87
C VAL A 3 18.36 -43.71 28.14
N SER A 4 17.13 -43.27 27.84
CA SER A 4 16.14 -44.09 27.14
C SER A 4 16.35 -43.94 25.63
N ALA A 5 17.10 -44.88 25.08
CA ALA A 5 17.22 -45.14 23.66
C ALA A 5 15.86 -45.58 23.09
N PHE A 6 15.22 -44.74 22.28
CA PHE A 6 14.26 -45.23 21.29
C PHE A 6 15.00 -45.36 19.97
N VAL A 7 15.60 -46.54 19.86
CA VAL A 7 16.16 -47.15 18.66
C VAL A 7 15.13 -47.03 17.54
N SER A 8 15.41 -46.08 16.66
CA SER A 8 14.92 -46.04 15.30
C SER A 8 15.61 -47.15 14.48
N CYS A 9 15.10 -47.40 13.28
CA CYS A 9 15.65 -48.27 12.23
C CYS A 9 15.22 -49.74 12.22
N LEU A 10 13.94 -49.99 11.93
CA LEU A 10 13.53 -51.17 11.15
C LEU A 10 12.43 -50.82 10.15
N PHE A 11 12.61 -49.81 9.30
CA PHE A 11 11.85 -49.76 8.04
C PHE A 11 12.75 -49.29 6.90
N ALA A 12 13.29 -50.31 6.25
CA ALA A 12 13.52 -50.45 4.83
C ALA A 12 13.49 -49.16 4.01
N ALA A 13 14.67 -48.80 3.52
CA ALA A 13 14.87 -47.88 2.42
C ALA A 13 14.14 -48.37 1.17
N THR A 14 13.02 -47.75 0.81
CA THR A 14 12.53 -47.70 -0.58
C THR A 14 11.60 -46.50 -0.73
N PHE A 15 12.11 -45.33 -1.10
CA PHE A 15 11.28 -44.37 -1.86
C PHE A 15 12.15 -43.57 -2.81
N PHE A 16 12.12 -44.04 -4.06
CA PHE A 16 11.96 -43.26 -5.30
C PHE A 16 12.66 -41.92 -5.40
N GLY A 17 13.64 -41.88 -6.30
CA GLY A 17 14.21 -40.64 -6.80
C GLY A 17 13.21 -39.78 -7.56
N VAL A 18 13.43 -38.48 -7.51
CA VAL A 18 13.01 -37.50 -8.51
C VAL A 18 14.15 -36.48 -8.65
N ALA A 19 14.67 -36.33 -9.86
CA ALA A 19 15.56 -35.24 -10.24
C ALA A 19 14.74 -33.95 -10.32
N ALA A 20 15.05 -32.95 -9.50
CA ALA A 20 14.51 -31.60 -9.63
C ALA A 20 15.62 -30.67 -10.11
N ASN A 21 15.48 -30.23 -11.34
CA ASN A 21 16.25 -29.16 -11.96
C ASN A 21 16.22 -27.92 -11.05
N THR A 22 17.33 -27.55 -10.44
CA THR A 22 17.50 -26.24 -9.81
C THR A 22 17.80 -25.21 -10.89
N ALA A 23 16.76 -24.75 -11.58
CA ALA A 23 16.83 -23.44 -12.20
C ALA A 23 17.09 -22.41 -11.08
N PRO A 24 18.02 -21.46 -11.24
CA PRO A 24 18.19 -20.40 -10.26
C PRO A 24 16.90 -19.58 -10.23
N LEU A 25 16.30 -19.47 -9.04
CA LEU A 25 15.33 -18.44 -8.75
C LEU A 25 16.06 -17.11 -8.89
N PHE A 26 15.88 -16.48 -10.06
CA PHE A 26 16.14 -15.07 -10.23
C PHE A 26 15.06 -14.34 -9.42
N GLU A 27 15.38 -14.03 -8.16
CA GLU A 27 14.62 -13.09 -7.36
C GLU A 27 14.74 -11.70 -8.00
N THR A 28 13.84 -11.34 -8.91
CA THR A 28 13.56 -9.92 -9.17
C THR A 28 12.65 -9.39 -8.08
N GLY A 29 13.22 -9.34 -6.88
CA GLY A 29 12.61 -8.85 -5.66
C GLY A 29 13.22 -7.53 -5.20
N GLU A 30 13.71 -6.69 -6.11
CA GLU A 30 14.27 -5.37 -5.77
C GLU A 30 13.33 -4.28 -6.30
N ARG A 31 12.40 -3.84 -5.43
CA ARG A 31 11.69 -2.57 -5.62
C ARG A 31 12.75 -1.46 -5.63
N PRO A 32 12.92 -0.68 -6.71
CA PRO A 32 13.89 0.39 -6.72
C PRO A 32 13.52 1.38 -5.61
N LEU A 33 14.52 1.67 -4.78
CA LEU A 33 14.51 2.69 -3.76
C LEU A 33 13.87 3.96 -4.32
N GLN A 34 12.62 4.23 -3.90
CA GLN A 34 11.89 5.44 -4.23
C GLN A 34 12.72 6.62 -3.76
N SER A 35 13.39 7.30 -4.70
CA SER A 35 14.16 8.49 -4.40
C SER A 35 13.20 9.53 -3.79
N PRO A 36 13.48 10.09 -2.60
CA PRO A 36 12.60 11.05 -1.94
C PRO A 36 12.34 12.36 -2.72
N TRP A 37 13.02 12.54 -3.85
CA TRP A 37 13.07 13.79 -4.61
C TRP A 37 12.40 13.72 -5.98
N LEU A 38 11.85 12.57 -6.39
CA LEU A 38 11.06 12.46 -7.63
C LEU A 38 9.55 12.52 -7.34
N LYS A 39 9.09 13.60 -6.69
CA LYS A 39 7.65 13.97 -6.61
C LYS A 39 7.36 15.07 -7.62
N LEU A 40 7.59 14.79 -8.90
CA LEU A 40 7.33 15.77 -9.96
C LEU A 40 6.35 15.16 -10.97
N VAL A 41 5.21 15.84 -11.11
CA VAL A 41 4.23 15.77 -12.21
C VAL A 41 3.13 14.68 -12.18
N ALA A 42 2.98 13.88 -11.14
CA ALA A 42 1.71 13.14 -10.97
C ALA A 42 0.66 14.10 -10.41
N ARG A 43 -0.17 14.69 -11.28
CA ARG A 43 -1.35 15.46 -10.86
C ARG A 43 -2.28 14.47 -10.14
N ILE A 44 -2.27 14.48 -8.81
CA ILE A 44 -3.17 13.67 -8.00
C ILE A 44 -4.59 14.07 -8.36
N THR A 45 -5.39 13.08 -8.75
CA THR A 45 -6.80 13.25 -9.07
C THR A 45 -7.66 12.71 -7.92
N CYS A 46 -8.93 13.11 -7.86
CA CYS A 46 -9.89 12.60 -6.88
C CYS A 46 -10.07 11.08 -6.86
N LYS A 47 -9.56 10.35 -7.86
CA LYS A 47 -9.58 8.88 -7.91
C LYS A 47 -8.40 8.22 -7.20
N GLN A 48 -7.37 9.00 -6.90
CA GLN A 48 -6.13 8.54 -6.29
C GLN A 48 -6.08 8.85 -4.79
N VAL A 49 -6.86 9.83 -4.34
CA VAL A 49 -7.04 10.12 -2.91
C VAL A 49 -7.93 9.05 -2.27
N SER A 50 -7.58 8.69 -1.04
CA SER A 50 -8.25 7.62 -0.30
C SER A 50 -9.02 8.12 0.91
N SER A 51 -8.81 9.38 1.32
CA SER A 51 -9.46 10.00 2.46
C SER A 51 -9.90 11.43 2.16
N CYS A 52 -10.91 11.91 2.89
CA CYS A 52 -11.35 13.29 2.77
C CYS A 52 -10.24 14.28 3.19
N GLU A 53 -9.43 13.94 4.19
CA GLU A 53 -8.29 14.76 4.61
C GLU A 53 -7.28 14.99 3.48
N GLU A 54 -6.92 13.93 2.75
CA GLU A 54 -6.02 14.01 1.60
C GLU A 54 -6.64 14.84 0.47
N ALA A 55 -7.95 14.71 0.24
CA ALA A 55 -8.69 15.51 -0.73
C ALA A 55 -8.70 17.01 -0.39
N VAL A 56 -8.91 17.36 0.88
CA VAL A 56 -8.85 18.75 1.35
C VAL A 56 -7.44 19.30 1.20
N GLN A 57 -6.43 18.51 1.53
CA GLN A 57 -5.04 18.94 1.43
C GLN A 57 -4.62 19.26 -0.02
N ILE A 58 -4.94 18.39 -0.98
CA ILE A 58 -4.67 18.68 -2.39
C ILE A 58 -5.46 19.90 -2.90
N TRP A 59 -6.66 20.11 -2.39
CA TRP A 59 -7.48 21.27 -2.75
C TRP A 59 -6.84 22.55 -2.24
N CYS A 60 -6.39 22.55 -0.98
CA CYS A 60 -5.66 23.65 -0.36
C CYS A 60 -4.29 23.91 -1.01
N ASP A 61 -3.65 22.89 -1.56
CA ASP A 61 -2.43 23.03 -2.38
C ASP A 61 -2.68 23.70 -3.75
N GLY A 62 -3.93 24.07 -4.04
CA GLY A 62 -4.32 24.82 -5.24
C GLY A 62 -4.92 23.97 -6.35
N TYR A 63 -5.25 22.70 -6.09
CA TYR A 63 -5.96 21.87 -7.06
C TYR A 63 -7.46 22.21 -7.07
N GLY A 64 -7.82 23.34 -7.66
CA GLY A 64 -9.21 23.82 -7.71
C GLY A 64 -10.19 22.86 -8.39
N ARG A 65 -9.71 21.92 -9.22
CA ARG A 65 -10.55 20.88 -9.84
C ARG A 65 -10.94 19.76 -8.89
N ALA A 66 -10.47 19.79 -7.63
CA ALA A 66 -11.01 18.95 -6.55
C ALA A 66 -12.48 19.27 -6.30
N ASP A 67 -12.86 20.54 -6.36
CA ASP A 67 -14.23 21.07 -6.22
C ASP A 67 -14.68 21.64 -7.58
N GLY A 68 -15.13 20.75 -8.46
CA GLY A 68 -15.38 21.07 -9.87
C GLY A 68 -16.65 21.87 -10.12
N ASP A 69 -17.61 21.76 -9.21
CA ASP A 69 -18.93 22.39 -9.20
C ASP A 69 -19.04 23.53 -8.18
N SER A 70 -18.00 23.77 -7.38
CA SER A 70 -17.85 24.91 -6.48
C SER A 70 -18.89 24.93 -5.35
N ASP A 71 -19.32 23.75 -4.89
CA ASP A 71 -20.23 23.60 -3.76
C ASP A 71 -19.49 23.64 -2.40
N GLY A 72 -18.16 23.53 -2.46
CA GLY A 72 -17.27 23.50 -1.32
C GLY A 72 -16.96 22.10 -0.79
N ILE A 73 -17.24 21.05 -1.56
CA ILE A 73 -16.94 19.66 -1.22
C ILE A 73 -15.91 19.10 -2.22
N PRO A 74 -14.61 19.05 -1.86
CA PRO A 74 -13.60 18.48 -2.72
C PRO A 74 -13.74 16.97 -2.82
N CYS A 75 -13.66 16.42 -4.03
CA CYS A 75 -13.62 14.99 -4.29
C CYS A 75 -14.71 14.20 -3.52
N GLU A 76 -15.97 14.38 -3.90
CA GLU A 76 -17.17 13.73 -3.33
C GLU A 76 -17.10 12.19 -3.20
N ASN A 77 -16.14 11.53 -3.87
CA ASN A 77 -15.87 10.10 -3.68
C ASN A 77 -15.37 9.76 -2.27
N VAL A 78 -14.76 10.72 -1.57
CA VAL A 78 -14.15 10.53 -0.24
C VAL A 78 -14.69 11.51 0.81
N CYS A 79 -15.05 12.74 0.43
CA CYS A 79 -15.71 13.70 1.32
C CYS A 79 -17.22 13.58 1.18
N SER A 80 -17.94 13.40 2.29
CA SER A 80 -19.39 13.15 2.25
C SER A 80 -20.24 14.40 2.51
N SER A 81 -19.65 15.44 3.10
CA SER A 81 -20.38 16.64 3.52
C SER A 81 -19.48 17.86 3.60
N LYS A 82 -20.07 19.05 3.47
CA LYS A 82 -19.37 20.32 3.64
C LYS A 82 -18.90 20.54 5.07
N GLU A 83 -19.70 20.09 6.05
CA GLU A 83 -19.35 20.20 7.47
C GLU A 83 -18.06 19.44 7.79
N GLU A 84 -17.89 18.23 7.24
CA GLU A 84 -16.64 17.45 7.36
C GLU A 84 -15.45 18.21 6.78
N VAL A 85 -15.62 18.78 5.59
CA VAL A 85 -14.59 19.53 4.88
C VAL A 85 -14.18 20.77 5.67
N ASP A 86 -15.15 21.53 6.19
CA ASP A 86 -14.89 22.74 6.97
C ASP A 86 -14.16 22.44 8.28
N LEU A 87 -14.48 21.31 8.94
CA LEU A 87 -13.75 20.84 10.12
C LEU A 87 -12.29 20.52 9.79
N ILE A 88 -12.05 19.77 8.71
CA ILE A 88 -10.70 19.42 8.27
C ILE A 88 -9.91 20.68 7.88
N ARG A 89 -10.54 21.61 7.18
CA ARG A 89 -9.96 22.91 6.83
C ARG A 89 -9.52 23.70 8.06
N GLN A 90 -10.37 23.79 9.08
CA GLN A 90 -10.02 24.40 10.36
C GLN A 90 -8.85 23.68 11.06
N GLN A 91 -8.76 22.36 10.95
CA GLN A 91 -7.66 21.58 11.52
C GLN A 91 -6.33 21.80 10.77
N ILE A 92 -6.37 21.88 9.45
CA ILE A 92 -5.18 22.05 8.58
C ILE A 92 -4.73 23.51 8.53
N GLY A 93 -5.64 24.46 8.68
CA GLY A 93 -5.35 25.90 8.60
C GLY A 93 -5.35 26.46 7.17
N CYS A 94 -6.23 25.94 6.33
CA CYS A 94 -6.61 26.49 5.02
C CYS A 94 -8.14 26.68 4.95
#